data_AF-A0A966JB94-F1
#
_entry.id   AF-A0A966JB94-F1
#
_cell.length_a   1.000
_cell.length_b   1.000
_cell.length_c   1.000
_cell.angle_alpha   90.00
_cell.angle_beta   90.00
_cell.angle_gamma   90.00
#
_symmetry.space_group_name_H-M   'P 1'
#
loop_
_entity.id
_entity.type
_entity.pdbx_description
1 polymer ?
#
loop_
_entity_poly.entity_id
_entity_poly.type
_entity_poly.pdbx_seq_one_letter_code
_entity_poly.pdbx_strand_id
1 'polypeptide(L)'
;MKGVRRLSPDEVARYLFRKVVSWGRSSNVFLQNGSRLYLDVGSHPEYATPECDSLIDLVTHDRAGERILESLVASAEERLGEEAIRGTVYLFKNNTDSAGNSYGCHENYLTSRADDLEHYGQVLIPFFISRQIYAGAGKVVQTSRGVRYSMSQRADHIWEGVSSATTRSRPIINTRDEPHADADRYRRLHVIVGDSNMSEYTTYLKVGAAACMLRMLESRSVVLRDMTLENPIRAIRDISHDLTCRRTVRLANGREVSALDIQREYLDRALRFAQAEGFPPEEQRALDMWEHAVTMLESDPMKLDTEVDWVIKLSLIEAFRERHDLGLGDPRVQALDLQYHDVTRSRSPFHRLQDRGLVARVCDDSAIERAVDVPPQTTRARLRGEFIRRAKDRRRDYTVDWVHLKVNDQAQSTVLCK
;
A
#
# COMPACT_ATOMS: atom_id res chain seq x y z
N MET A 1 1.67 -0.15 -42.20
CA MET A 1 1.15 0.40 -40.93
C MET A 1 1.69 1.82 -40.76
N LYS A 2 0.95 2.86 -41.16
CA LYS A 2 1.40 4.26 -41.06
C LYS A 2 0.99 4.84 -39.70
N GLY A 3 1.99 5.23 -38.90
CA GLY A 3 1.96 6.35 -37.94
C GLY A 3 0.78 6.48 -36.98
N VAL A 4 0.42 5.44 -36.21
CA VAL A 4 -0.47 5.64 -35.06
C VAL A 4 0.34 6.34 -33.96
N ARG A 5 0.01 7.59 -33.65
CA ARG A 5 0.60 8.35 -32.53
C ARG A 5 0.41 7.54 -31.25
N ARG A 6 1.50 7.03 -30.69
CA ARG A 6 1.50 6.43 -29.35
C ARG A 6 1.49 7.57 -28.34
N LEU A 7 0.50 7.56 -27.46
CA LEU A 7 0.44 8.52 -26.36
C LEU A 7 1.52 8.19 -25.34
N SER A 8 2.18 9.22 -24.82
CA SER A 8 3.08 9.08 -23.68
C SER A 8 2.29 8.81 -22.38
N PRO A 9 2.92 8.25 -21.34
CA PRO A 9 2.29 8.11 -20.02
C PRO A 9 1.71 9.44 -19.50
N ASP A 10 2.41 10.56 -19.70
CA ASP A 10 1.92 11.89 -19.31
C ASP A 10 0.65 12.31 -20.09
N GLU A 11 0.56 11.97 -21.37
CA GLU A 11 -0.65 12.23 -22.16
C GLU A 11 -1.82 11.38 -21.68
N VAL A 12 -1.59 10.09 -21.41
CA VAL A 12 -2.60 9.17 -20.86
C VAL A 12 -3.06 9.64 -19.47
N ALA A 13 -2.15 10.06 -18.61
CA ALA A 13 -2.46 10.61 -17.29
C ALA A 13 -3.36 11.86 -17.40
N ARG A 14 -3.11 12.73 -18.38
CA ARG A 14 -4.00 13.86 -18.66
C ARG A 14 -5.39 13.41 -19.10
N TYR A 15 -5.51 12.38 -19.95
CA TYR A 15 -6.82 11.83 -20.33
C TYR A 15 -7.59 11.28 -19.12
N LEU A 16 -6.92 10.50 -18.27
CA LEU A 16 -7.50 9.99 -17.01
C LEU A 16 -8.03 11.14 -16.14
N PHE A 17 -7.25 12.22 -16.01
CA PHE A 17 -7.57 13.33 -15.12
C PHE A 17 -8.45 14.42 -15.75
N ARG A 18 -8.80 14.37 -17.04
CA ARG A 18 -9.75 15.35 -17.63
C ARG A 18 -11.08 15.36 -16.88
N LYS A 19 -11.58 14.18 -16.49
CA LYS A 19 -12.80 14.04 -15.67
C LYS A 19 -12.60 14.66 -14.28
N VAL A 20 -11.43 14.46 -13.68
CA VAL A 20 -11.06 14.99 -12.35
C VAL A 20 -10.95 16.53 -12.38
N VAL A 21 -10.31 17.08 -13.42
CA VAL A 21 -10.22 18.52 -13.65
C VAL A 21 -11.61 19.12 -13.87
N SER A 22 -12.53 18.43 -14.54
CA SER A 22 -13.92 18.91 -14.63
C SER A 22 -14.65 18.93 -13.29
N TRP A 23 -14.23 18.10 -12.32
CA TRP A 23 -14.84 18.07 -10.97
C TRP A 23 -14.33 19.18 -10.05
N GLY A 24 -13.04 19.53 -10.14
CA GLY A 24 -12.39 20.42 -9.16
C GLY A 24 -11.49 21.52 -9.75
N ARG A 25 -11.49 21.72 -11.07
CA ARG A 25 -10.62 22.65 -11.82
C ARG A 25 -9.11 22.46 -11.58
N SER A 26 -8.72 21.32 -11.02
CA SER A 26 -7.36 20.98 -10.59
C SER A 26 -7.11 19.49 -10.84
N SER A 27 -5.85 19.12 -11.10
CA SER A 27 -5.40 17.72 -11.14
C SER A 27 -5.14 17.15 -9.74
N ASN A 28 -5.47 17.89 -8.68
CA ASN A 28 -5.38 17.50 -7.28
C ASN A 28 -6.71 17.89 -6.61
N VAL A 29 -7.49 16.90 -6.22
CA VAL A 29 -8.84 17.09 -5.68
C VAL A 29 -9.09 16.21 -4.46
N PHE A 30 -9.95 16.68 -3.57
CA PHE A 30 -10.58 15.85 -2.56
C PHE A 30 -11.94 15.35 -3.06
N LEU A 31 -12.21 14.06 -2.85
CA LEU A 31 -13.42 13.38 -3.29
C LEU A 31 -14.50 13.39 -2.20
N GLN A 32 -15.74 13.07 -2.57
CA GLN A 32 -16.87 13.01 -1.64
C GLN A 32 -16.70 11.93 -0.56
N ASN A 33 -16.01 10.83 -0.86
CA ASN A 33 -15.64 9.82 0.12
C ASN A 33 -14.48 10.24 1.05
N GLY A 34 -14.05 11.51 1.00
CA GLY A 34 -13.02 12.06 1.88
C GLY A 34 -11.58 11.78 1.47
N SER A 35 -11.37 10.92 0.46
CA SER A 35 -10.04 10.65 -0.12
C SER A 35 -9.49 11.84 -0.90
N ARG A 36 -8.20 11.77 -1.22
CA ARG A 36 -7.52 12.71 -2.12
C ARG A 36 -7.03 11.97 -3.36
N LEU A 37 -7.31 12.53 -4.53
CA LEU A 37 -6.88 12.00 -5.83
C LEU A 37 -6.08 13.08 -6.56
N TYR A 38 -4.85 12.76 -6.96
CA TYR A 38 -3.98 13.72 -7.60
C TYR A 38 -2.98 13.09 -8.58
N LEU A 39 -2.35 13.91 -9.42
CA LEU A 39 -1.16 13.51 -10.19
C LEU A 39 0.10 13.84 -9.38
N ASP A 40 0.86 12.82 -8.98
CA ASP A 40 2.14 13.00 -8.30
C ASP A 40 3.31 13.14 -9.29
N VAL A 41 4.53 13.26 -8.77
CA VAL A 41 5.77 13.33 -9.54
C VAL A 41 5.85 12.19 -10.57
N GLY A 42 6.20 12.55 -11.82
CA GLY A 42 6.22 11.61 -12.94
C GLY A 42 4.84 11.29 -13.52
N SER A 43 3.83 12.12 -13.23
CA SER A 43 2.45 11.98 -13.73
C SER A 43 1.75 10.70 -13.31
N HIS A 44 2.15 10.10 -12.19
CA HIS A 44 1.48 8.94 -11.63
C HIS A 44 0.16 9.36 -10.98
N PRO A 45 -0.96 8.69 -11.29
CA PRO A 45 -2.22 8.93 -10.58
C PRO A 45 -2.11 8.35 -9.17
N GLU A 46 -2.17 9.20 -8.16
CA GLU A 46 -2.08 8.83 -6.75
C GLU A 46 -3.44 9.01 -6.06
N TYR A 47 -3.86 7.95 -5.38
CA TYR A 47 -5.03 7.93 -4.52
C TYR A 47 -4.57 7.76 -3.06
N ALA A 48 -4.93 8.71 -2.21
CA ALA A 48 -4.74 8.64 -0.76
C ALA A 48 -6.10 8.44 -0.10
N THR A 49 -6.24 7.37 0.67
CA THR A 49 -7.47 7.02 1.40
C THR A 49 -7.92 8.17 2.32
N PRO A 50 -9.23 8.27 2.65
CA PRO A 50 -9.64 9.06 3.80
C PRO A 50 -9.00 8.51 5.08
N GLU A 51 -8.96 9.34 6.13
CA GLU A 51 -8.57 8.87 7.45
C GLU A 51 -9.54 7.80 7.95
N CYS A 52 -9.01 6.66 8.37
CA CYS A 52 -9.76 5.52 8.90
C CYS A 52 -9.25 5.19 10.31
N ASP A 53 -10.18 4.89 11.22
CA ASP A 53 -9.90 4.36 12.57
C ASP A 53 -10.29 2.88 12.71
N SER A 54 -10.68 2.25 11.60
CA SER A 54 -10.93 0.81 11.44
C SER A 54 -10.02 0.28 10.32
N LEU A 55 -9.44 -0.91 10.53
CA LEU A 55 -8.67 -1.66 9.53
C LEU A 55 -9.59 -2.14 8.39
N ILE A 56 -10.83 -2.55 8.71
CA ILE A 56 -11.84 -2.89 7.68
C ILE A 56 -12.13 -1.69 6.80
N ASP A 57 -12.35 -0.51 7.38
CA ASP A 57 -12.63 0.71 6.60
C ASP A 57 -11.43 1.09 5.74
N LEU A 58 -10.21 0.98 6.28
CA LEU A 58 -9.00 1.26 5.52
C LEU A 58 -8.88 0.36 4.28
N VAL A 59 -9.01 -0.96 4.44
CA VAL A 59 -8.93 -1.91 3.32
C VAL A 59 -10.07 -1.66 2.33
N THR A 60 -11.27 -1.39 2.82
CA THR A 60 -12.43 -1.09 1.98
C THR A 60 -12.21 0.19 1.16
N HIS A 61 -11.64 1.24 1.76
CA HIS A 61 -11.36 2.49 1.07
C HIS A 61 -10.15 2.44 0.13
N ASP A 62 -9.16 1.58 0.40
CA ASP A 62 -8.09 1.26 -0.55
C ASP A 62 -8.68 0.58 -1.80
N ARG A 63 -9.61 -0.37 -1.62
CA ARG A 63 -10.37 -0.98 -2.73
C ARG A 63 -11.26 -0.01 -3.46
N ALA A 64 -11.93 0.89 -2.74
CA ALA A 64 -12.72 1.95 -3.37
C ALA A 64 -11.84 2.82 -4.28
N GLY A 65 -10.59 3.08 -3.90
CA GLY A 65 -9.60 3.74 -4.74
C GLY A 65 -9.35 3.02 -6.07
N GLU A 66 -9.20 1.69 -6.05
CA GLU A 66 -9.08 0.87 -7.26
C GLU A 66 -10.32 1.01 -8.16
N ARG A 67 -11.53 1.01 -7.58
CA ARG A 67 -12.79 1.18 -8.35
C ARG A 67 -12.90 2.57 -8.97
N ILE A 68 -12.49 3.61 -8.24
CA ILE A 68 -12.44 4.98 -8.76
C ILE A 68 -11.47 5.04 -9.94
N LEU A 69 -10.26 4.50 -9.79
CA LEU A 69 -9.24 4.48 -10.83
C LEU A 69 -9.66 3.64 -12.05
N GLU A 70 -10.27 2.47 -11.86
CA GLU A 70 -10.88 1.64 -12.92
C GLU A 70 -11.92 2.43 -13.72
N SER A 71 -12.78 3.22 -13.05
CA SER A 71 -13.77 4.07 -13.72
C SER A 71 -13.12 5.20 -14.55
N LEU A 72 -11.95 5.71 -14.12
CA LEU A 72 -11.20 6.72 -14.87
C LEU A 72 -10.56 6.11 -16.12
N VAL A 73 -10.05 4.87 -16.02
CA VAL A 73 -9.53 4.11 -17.17
C VAL A 73 -10.62 3.98 -18.23
N ALA A 74 -11.81 3.50 -17.85
CA ALA A 74 -12.93 3.36 -18.78
C ALA A 74 -13.32 4.70 -19.43
N SER A 75 -13.41 5.78 -18.64
CA SER A 75 -13.74 7.11 -19.17
C SER A 75 -12.65 7.69 -20.07
N ALA A 76 -11.38 7.38 -19.82
CA ALA A 76 -10.28 7.79 -20.68
C ALA A 76 -10.33 7.04 -22.03
N GLU A 77 -10.57 5.73 -22.02
CA GLU A 77 -10.70 4.93 -23.24
C GLU A 77 -11.89 5.38 -24.11
N GLU A 78 -13.03 5.70 -23.51
CA GLU A 78 -14.20 6.26 -24.20
C GLU A 78 -13.83 7.56 -24.94
N ARG A 79 -13.18 8.50 -24.25
CA ARG A 79 -12.73 9.79 -24.82
C ARG A 79 -11.69 9.63 -25.92
N LEU A 80 -10.76 8.68 -25.76
CA LEU A 80 -9.81 8.35 -26.81
C LEU A 80 -10.55 7.89 -28.07
N GLY A 81 -11.60 7.07 -27.89
CA GLY A 81 -12.51 6.66 -28.96
C GLY A 81 -13.22 7.84 -29.64
N GLU A 82 -13.75 8.79 -28.88
CA GLU A 82 -14.38 10.02 -29.40
C GLU A 82 -13.42 10.86 -30.26
N GLU A 83 -12.14 10.92 -29.88
CA GLU A 83 -11.07 11.60 -30.63
C GLU A 83 -10.47 10.74 -31.76
N ALA A 84 -11.08 9.59 -32.08
CA ALA A 84 -10.60 8.61 -33.06
C ALA A 84 -9.17 8.09 -32.80
N ILE A 85 -8.72 8.15 -31.54
CA ILE A 85 -7.45 7.58 -31.07
C ILE A 85 -7.72 6.16 -30.57
N ARG A 86 -7.22 5.16 -31.30
CA ARG A 86 -7.28 3.77 -30.84
C ARG A 86 -6.19 3.49 -29.81
N GLY A 87 -6.59 3.13 -28.60
CA GLY A 87 -5.66 2.74 -27.54
C GLY A 87 -6.37 1.99 -26.42
N THR A 88 -5.60 1.22 -25.66
CA THR A 88 -6.05 0.56 -24.42
C THR A 88 -5.19 1.12 -23.30
N VAL A 89 -5.85 1.58 -22.24
CA VAL A 89 -5.20 2.16 -21.07
C VAL A 89 -5.05 1.07 -20.01
N TYR A 90 -3.81 0.89 -19.55
CA TYR A 90 -3.48 0.00 -18.45
C TYR A 90 -3.04 0.84 -17.26
N LEU A 91 -3.55 0.48 -16.08
CA LEU A 91 -3.16 1.09 -14.82
C LEU A 91 -2.87 -0.04 -13.84
N PHE A 92 -1.67 -0.02 -13.26
CA PHE A 92 -1.17 -1.09 -12.42
C PHE A 92 -0.99 -0.62 -10.99
N LYS A 93 -1.55 -1.36 -10.03
CA LYS A 93 -1.32 -1.18 -8.60
C LYS A 93 -0.11 -2.02 -8.17
N ASN A 94 1.08 -1.55 -8.56
CA ASN A 94 2.36 -2.18 -8.23
C ASN A 94 3.38 -1.11 -7.80
N ASN A 95 4.68 -1.38 -7.87
CA ASN A 95 5.71 -0.45 -7.39
C ASN A 95 6.83 -0.17 -8.38
N THR A 96 6.81 -0.78 -9.56
CA THR A 96 7.93 -0.72 -10.51
C THR A 96 7.47 -0.90 -11.95
N ASP A 97 8.17 -0.27 -12.89
CA ASP A 97 7.92 -0.47 -14.31
C ASP A 97 9.10 -1.18 -15.01
N SER A 98 8.94 -1.43 -16.32
CA SER A 98 9.98 -2.05 -17.16
C SER A 98 11.15 -1.10 -17.46
N ALA A 99 11.00 0.21 -17.20
CA ALA A 99 12.08 1.20 -17.34
C ALA A 99 12.95 1.29 -16.08
N GLY A 100 12.64 0.54 -15.03
CA GLY A 100 13.37 0.54 -13.76
C GLY A 100 12.96 1.67 -12.82
N ASN A 101 11.90 2.42 -13.14
CA ASN A 101 11.32 3.38 -12.21
C ASN A 101 10.65 2.63 -11.06
N SER A 102 10.55 3.29 -9.91
CA SER A 102 9.79 2.76 -8.77
C SER A 102 8.97 3.86 -8.12
N TYR A 103 7.77 3.47 -7.72
CA TYR A 103 6.74 4.26 -7.06
C TYR A 103 6.25 3.51 -5.81
N GLY A 104 5.72 4.24 -4.83
CA GLY A 104 5.48 3.72 -3.48
C GLY A 104 4.01 3.46 -3.17
N CYS A 105 3.76 2.47 -2.31
CA CYS A 105 2.57 2.42 -1.47
C CYS A 105 2.98 2.95 -0.10
N HIS A 106 2.36 4.03 0.35
CA HIS A 106 2.74 4.69 1.60
C HIS A 106 1.69 4.43 2.69
N GLU A 107 2.15 4.04 3.86
CA GLU A 107 1.31 3.84 5.04
C GLU A 107 1.49 5.02 5.99
N ASN A 108 0.40 5.42 6.65
CA ASN A 108 0.37 6.57 7.55
C ASN A 108 -0.32 6.17 8.84
N TYR A 109 0.39 6.31 9.95
CA TYR A 109 -0.12 6.00 11.29
C TYR A 109 -0.09 7.27 12.14
N LEU A 110 -1.19 7.54 12.84
CA LEU A 110 -1.23 8.61 13.84
C LEU A 110 -0.59 8.06 15.12
N THR A 111 0.43 8.75 15.64
CA THR A 111 1.12 8.36 16.88
C THR A 111 1.14 9.52 17.87
N SER A 112 1.35 9.23 19.15
CA SER A 112 1.56 10.25 20.17
C SER A 112 2.86 11.03 19.92
N ARG A 113 2.87 12.31 20.28
CA ARG A 113 4.07 13.16 20.18
C ARG A 113 5.05 12.98 21.33
N ALA A 114 4.60 12.41 22.44
CA ALA A 114 5.43 12.16 23.61
C ALA A 114 6.49 11.06 23.39
N ASP A 115 6.33 10.27 22.32
CA ASP A 115 7.16 9.11 22.05
C ASP A 115 8.46 9.48 21.32
N ASP A 116 9.52 8.76 21.65
CA ASP A 116 10.84 8.94 21.05
C ASP A 116 10.92 8.31 19.66
N LEU A 117 11.01 9.16 18.62
CA LEU A 117 11.14 8.75 17.22
C LEU A 117 12.40 7.91 16.96
N GLU A 118 13.48 8.14 17.71
CA GLU A 118 14.72 7.36 17.56
C GLU A 118 14.51 5.92 18.04
N HIS A 119 13.85 5.77 19.20
CA HIS A 119 13.44 4.47 19.72
C HIS A 119 12.50 3.72 18.76
N TYR A 120 11.52 4.43 18.19
CA TYR A 120 10.62 3.87 17.17
C TYR A 120 11.42 3.33 15.97
N GLY A 121 12.42 4.08 15.49
CA GLY A 121 13.28 3.64 14.40
C GLY A 121 14.00 2.31 14.68
N GLN A 122 14.57 2.15 15.88
CA GLN A 122 15.32 0.96 16.27
C GLN A 122 14.46 -0.31 16.28
N VAL A 123 13.20 -0.20 16.69
CA VAL A 123 12.26 -1.35 16.75
C VAL A 123 11.55 -1.58 15.40
N LEU A 124 11.04 -0.50 14.79
CA LEU A 124 10.17 -0.60 13.63
C LEU A 124 10.95 -0.89 12.33
N ILE A 125 12.21 -0.48 12.20
CA ILE A 125 13.00 -0.79 11.00
C ILE A 125 13.18 -2.31 10.81
N PRO A 126 13.64 -3.08 11.81
CA PRO A 126 13.70 -4.54 11.70
C PRO A 126 12.33 -5.18 11.42
N PHE A 127 11.27 -4.68 12.05
CA PHE A 127 9.89 -5.15 11.82
C PHE A 127 9.47 -4.92 10.36
N PHE A 128 9.61 -3.69 9.85
CA PHE A 128 9.20 -3.34 8.50
C PHE A 128 10.05 -4.00 7.41
N ILE A 129 11.32 -4.27 7.67
CA ILE A 129 12.18 -5.03 6.76
C ILE A 129 11.76 -6.49 6.70
N SER A 130 11.47 -7.11 7.85
CA SER A 130 11.17 -8.54 7.92
C SER A 130 9.72 -8.86 7.54
N ARG A 131 8.76 -7.95 7.69
CA ARG A 131 7.35 -8.19 7.34
C ARG A 131 7.11 -8.49 5.86
N GLN A 132 8.06 -8.20 4.97
CA GLN A 132 7.93 -8.52 3.54
C GLN A 132 7.69 -10.01 3.26
N ILE A 133 8.03 -10.90 4.21
CA ILE A 133 7.73 -12.33 4.12
C ILE A 133 6.23 -12.65 4.03
N TYR A 134 5.37 -11.78 4.59
CA TYR A 134 3.90 -11.89 4.45
C TYR A 134 3.27 -10.66 3.77
N ALA A 135 4.01 -9.57 3.56
CA ALA A 135 3.49 -8.33 2.98
C ALA A 135 4.01 -8.03 1.55
N GLY A 136 4.97 -8.80 1.04
CA GLY A 136 5.53 -8.62 -0.30
C GLY A 136 4.53 -8.93 -1.42
N ALA A 137 4.60 -8.19 -2.52
CA ALA A 137 3.71 -8.36 -3.66
C ALA A 137 4.32 -9.19 -4.81
N GLY A 138 5.58 -9.59 -4.68
CA GLY A 138 6.28 -10.44 -5.61
C GLY A 138 6.74 -9.72 -6.87
N LYS A 139 7.90 -10.10 -7.42
CA LYS A 139 8.39 -9.60 -8.71
C LYS A 139 9.35 -10.57 -9.38
N VAL A 140 9.24 -10.69 -10.70
CA VAL A 140 10.28 -11.29 -11.54
C VAL A 140 11.36 -10.24 -11.80
N VAL A 141 12.55 -10.43 -11.24
CA VAL A 141 13.66 -9.48 -11.33
C VAL A 141 14.78 -10.02 -12.20
N GLN A 142 15.29 -9.18 -13.10
CA GLN A 142 16.51 -9.44 -13.85
C GLN A 142 17.70 -8.97 -13.02
N THR A 143 18.58 -9.90 -12.64
CA THR A 143 19.83 -9.58 -11.93
C THR A 143 21.05 -9.87 -12.82
N SER A 144 22.22 -9.42 -12.40
CA SER A 144 23.49 -9.79 -13.05
C SER A 144 23.77 -11.30 -12.99
N ARG A 145 23.12 -12.04 -12.08
CA ARG A 145 23.24 -13.50 -11.93
C ARG A 145 22.13 -14.29 -12.63
N GLY A 146 21.26 -13.61 -13.39
CA GLY A 146 20.11 -14.20 -14.07
C GLY A 146 18.77 -13.71 -13.54
N VAL A 147 17.69 -14.27 -14.10
CA VAL A 147 16.32 -13.96 -13.70
C VAL A 147 15.96 -14.76 -12.46
N ARG A 148 15.36 -14.09 -11.48
CA ARG A 148 14.85 -14.74 -10.27
C ARG A 148 13.54 -14.10 -9.83
N TYR A 149 12.83 -14.78 -8.96
CA TYR A 149 11.68 -14.23 -8.27
C TYR A 149 12.10 -13.61 -6.93
N SER A 150 11.47 -12.51 -6.55
CA SER A 150 11.72 -11.74 -5.32
C SER A 150 10.39 -11.50 -4.60
N MET A 151 10.37 -11.55 -3.27
CA MET A 151 9.16 -11.32 -2.46
C MET A 151 8.68 -9.88 -2.55
N SER A 152 9.59 -8.90 -2.48
CA SER A 152 9.26 -7.48 -2.54
C SER A 152 9.64 -6.87 -3.88
N GLN A 153 8.78 -5.99 -4.36
CA GLN A 153 9.06 -5.11 -5.50
C GLN A 153 9.94 -3.92 -5.09
N ARG A 154 9.80 -3.45 -3.84
CA ARG A 154 10.45 -2.24 -3.33
C ARG A 154 11.84 -2.47 -2.78
N ALA A 155 12.16 -3.66 -2.27
CA ALA A 155 13.41 -3.93 -1.54
C ALA A 155 14.70 -3.48 -2.28
N ASP A 156 14.79 -3.74 -3.58
CA ASP A 156 15.96 -3.34 -4.40
C ASP A 156 16.03 -1.83 -4.69
N HIS A 157 14.97 -1.09 -4.39
CA HIS A 157 14.83 0.35 -4.64
C HIS A 157 14.89 1.20 -3.36
N ILE A 158 15.07 0.59 -2.19
CA ILE A 158 15.28 1.26 -0.89
C ILE A 158 16.78 1.47 -0.66
N TRP A 159 17.14 2.66 -0.18
CA TRP A 159 18.54 3.09 -0.06
C TRP A 159 18.92 3.61 1.34
N GLU A 160 17.97 4.12 2.11
CA GLU A 160 18.21 4.65 3.46
C GLU A 160 17.25 4.04 4.50
N GLY A 161 17.65 4.04 5.77
CA GLY A 161 16.76 3.63 6.87
C GLY A 161 15.77 4.72 7.25
N VAL A 162 16.24 5.96 7.40
CA VAL A 162 15.45 7.11 7.87
C VAL A 162 15.87 8.35 7.09
N SER A 163 14.92 9.12 6.57
CA SER A 163 15.18 10.33 5.76
C SER A 163 13.89 11.13 5.58
N SER A 164 13.96 12.37 5.10
CA SER A 164 12.78 13.19 4.79
C SER A 164 12.37 13.14 3.31
N ALA A 165 13.25 12.67 2.42
CA ALA A 165 12.99 12.63 0.97
C ALA A 165 12.44 11.27 0.50
N THR A 166 11.29 11.29 -0.17
CA THR A 166 10.59 10.07 -0.64
C THR A 166 11.09 9.56 -2.00
N THR A 167 11.70 10.42 -2.83
CA THR A 167 12.07 10.08 -4.22
C THR A 167 13.57 9.81 -4.41
N ARG A 168 14.44 10.56 -3.71
CA ARG A 168 15.91 10.47 -3.84
C ARG A 168 16.56 9.47 -2.87
N SER A 169 16.28 9.59 -1.56
CA SER A 169 16.87 8.71 -0.53
C SER A 169 16.01 7.49 -0.21
N ARG A 170 14.69 7.57 -0.39
CA ARG A 170 13.73 6.46 -0.20
C ARG A 170 13.99 5.72 1.12
N PRO A 171 13.79 6.38 2.27
CA PRO A 171 13.98 5.79 3.59
C PRO A 171 12.96 4.69 3.89
N ILE A 172 13.14 3.92 4.96
CA ILE A 172 12.09 3.02 5.46
C ILE A 172 11.02 3.82 6.20
N ILE A 173 11.46 4.73 7.09
CA ILE A 173 10.61 5.67 7.82
C ILE A 173 10.90 7.09 7.33
N ASN A 174 9.84 7.79 6.90
CA ASN A 174 9.92 9.19 6.52
C ASN A 174 9.70 10.09 7.75
N THR A 175 10.60 11.05 7.96
CA THR A 175 10.60 11.94 9.13
C THR A 175 9.94 13.29 8.90
N ARG A 176 9.19 13.47 7.81
CA ARG A 176 8.50 14.74 7.54
C ARG A 176 7.43 14.99 8.61
N ASP A 177 7.60 16.07 9.37
CA ASP A 177 6.68 16.45 10.47
C ASP A 177 5.46 17.21 9.93
N GLU A 178 4.56 16.49 9.26
CA GLU A 178 3.27 16.98 8.77
C GLU A 178 2.14 16.12 9.38
N PRO A 179 1.75 16.37 10.65
CA PRO A 179 0.84 15.49 11.37
C PRO A 179 -0.60 15.51 10.82
N HIS A 180 -0.98 16.57 10.10
CA HIS A 180 -2.36 16.85 9.69
C HIS A 180 -3.36 16.71 10.85
N ALA A 181 -2.92 17.03 12.07
CA ALA A 181 -3.68 16.98 13.30
C ALA A 181 -3.14 18.10 14.23
N ASP A 182 -3.56 18.11 15.48
CA ASP A 182 -2.90 18.93 16.50
C ASP A 182 -1.42 18.56 16.65
N ALA A 183 -0.54 19.47 16.24
CA ALA A 183 0.90 19.28 16.20
C ALA A 183 1.56 19.24 17.59
N ASP A 184 0.86 19.63 18.66
CA ASP A 184 1.37 19.51 20.03
C ASP A 184 1.12 18.10 20.59
N ARG A 185 0.11 17.40 20.06
CA ARG A 185 -0.37 16.12 20.59
C ARG A 185 0.06 14.92 19.74
N TYR A 186 0.13 15.10 18.43
CA TYR A 186 0.25 13.98 17.50
C TYR A 186 1.41 14.14 16.50
N ARG A 187 1.85 13.00 15.98
CA ARG A 187 2.75 12.87 14.82
C ARG A 187 2.11 11.95 13.78
N ARG A 188 2.56 12.07 12.53
CA ARG A 188 2.24 11.13 11.46
C ARG A 188 3.47 10.30 11.14
N LEU A 189 3.47 9.05 11.57
CA LEU A 189 4.48 8.09 11.15
C LEU A 189 4.21 7.70 9.70
N HIS A 190 5.11 8.09 8.80
CA HIS A 190 4.97 7.88 7.35
C HIS A 190 5.96 6.79 6.90
N VAL A 191 5.43 5.65 6.48
CA VAL A 191 6.21 4.45 6.10
C VAL A 191 6.13 4.27 4.59
N ILE A 192 7.27 4.04 3.92
CA ILE A 192 7.33 4.01 2.44
C ILE A 192 7.98 2.74 1.86
N VAL A 193 8.27 1.77 2.72
CA VAL A 193 8.93 0.51 2.39
C VAL A 193 7.97 -0.56 1.84
N GLY A 194 6.67 -0.43 2.12
CA GLY A 194 5.66 -1.42 1.75
C GLY A 194 5.43 -1.50 0.24
N ASP A 195 5.11 -2.70 -0.23
CA ASP A 195 4.62 -2.93 -1.58
C ASP A 195 3.13 -2.56 -1.68
N SER A 196 2.68 -2.31 -2.91
CA SER A 196 1.27 -2.20 -3.29
C SER A 196 0.66 -3.60 -3.38
N ASN A 197 -0.33 -3.90 -2.54
CA ASN A 197 -0.91 -5.24 -2.42
C ASN A 197 -2.22 -5.35 -3.20
N MET A 198 -2.38 -6.47 -3.93
CA MET A 198 -3.63 -6.82 -4.59
C MET A 198 -4.51 -7.68 -3.69
N SER A 199 -4.01 -8.38 -2.67
CA SER A 199 -4.80 -9.19 -1.73
C SER A 199 -5.34 -8.37 -0.55
N GLU A 200 -6.63 -8.56 -0.20
CA GLU A 200 -7.26 -7.89 0.94
C GLU A 200 -6.66 -8.40 2.25
N TYR A 201 -6.38 -9.70 2.32
CA TYR A 201 -5.70 -10.33 3.44
C TYR A 201 -4.34 -9.69 3.67
N THR A 202 -3.52 -9.55 2.61
CA THR A 202 -2.18 -8.96 2.75
C THR A 202 -2.25 -7.52 3.24
N THR A 203 -3.14 -6.69 2.69
CA THR A 203 -3.27 -5.28 3.12
C THR A 203 -3.71 -5.20 4.58
N TYR A 204 -4.70 -6.00 4.98
CA TYR A 204 -5.19 -6.04 6.36
C TYR A 204 -4.09 -6.45 7.34
N LEU A 205 -3.38 -7.56 7.04
CA LEU A 205 -2.28 -8.04 7.86
C LEU A 205 -1.11 -7.03 7.92
N LYS A 206 -0.72 -6.45 6.78
CA LYS A 206 0.39 -5.49 6.68
C LYS A 206 0.20 -4.29 7.60
N VAL A 207 -1.01 -3.72 7.62
CA VAL A 207 -1.34 -2.55 8.44
C VAL A 207 -1.68 -2.97 9.87
N GLY A 208 -2.44 -4.04 10.05
CA GLY A 208 -2.87 -4.50 11.37
C GLY A 208 -1.72 -4.99 12.24
N ALA A 209 -0.76 -5.75 11.70
CA ALA A 209 0.43 -6.14 12.45
C ALA A 209 1.27 -4.91 12.87
N ALA A 210 1.35 -3.89 12.02
CA ALA A 210 2.00 -2.63 12.37
C ALA A 210 1.22 -1.87 13.47
N ALA A 211 -0.10 -1.87 13.44
CA ALA A 211 -0.94 -1.30 14.49
C ALA A 211 -0.72 -2.02 15.83
N CYS A 212 -0.62 -3.36 15.83
CA CYS A 212 -0.26 -4.14 17.03
C CYS A 212 1.11 -3.73 17.58
N MET A 213 2.11 -3.58 16.72
CA MET A 213 3.45 -3.11 17.11
C MET A 213 3.43 -1.71 17.72
N LEU A 214 2.68 -0.78 17.12
CA LEU A 214 2.55 0.59 17.63
C LEU A 214 1.85 0.61 18.99
N ARG A 215 0.75 -0.14 19.16
CA ARG A 215 0.05 -0.23 20.45
C ARG A 215 0.94 -0.82 21.55
N MET A 216 1.75 -1.82 21.21
CA MET A 216 2.75 -2.35 22.15
C MET A 216 3.81 -1.31 22.51
N LEU A 217 4.30 -0.53 21.55
CA LEU A 217 5.30 0.53 21.79
C LEU A 217 4.74 1.69 22.63
N GLU A 218 3.45 1.98 22.52
CA GLU A 218 2.76 2.97 23.34
C GLU A 218 2.51 2.48 24.78
N SER A 219 2.57 1.17 25.03
CA SER A 219 2.44 0.60 26.37
C SER A 219 3.77 0.58 27.12
N ARG A 220 3.77 1.10 28.35
CA ARG A 220 4.95 1.09 29.24
C ARG A 220 5.31 -0.29 29.78
N SER A 221 4.42 -1.27 29.63
CA SER A 221 4.61 -2.64 30.16
C SER A 221 5.46 -3.51 29.23
N VAL A 222 5.59 -3.11 27.96
CA VAL A 222 6.23 -3.92 26.93
C VAL A 222 7.68 -3.53 26.77
N VAL A 223 8.56 -4.53 26.91
CA VAL A 223 9.98 -4.41 26.55
C VAL A 223 10.24 -5.34 25.38
N LEU A 224 10.55 -4.75 24.23
CA LEU A 224 10.91 -5.48 23.02
C LEU A 224 12.41 -5.76 23.01
N ARG A 225 12.77 -6.93 22.50
CA ARG A 225 14.17 -7.31 22.33
C ARG A 225 14.79 -6.48 21.22
N ASP A 226 16.03 -6.05 21.41
CA ASP A 226 16.77 -5.33 20.39
C ASP A 226 17.07 -6.24 19.18
N MET A 227 16.46 -5.87 18.05
CA MET A 227 16.62 -6.50 16.73
C MET A 227 17.29 -5.56 15.72
N THR A 228 17.99 -4.52 16.19
CA THR A 228 18.69 -3.56 15.33
C THR A 228 19.60 -4.29 14.35
N LEU A 229 19.39 -4.04 13.06
CA LEU A 229 20.12 -4.68 11.97
C LEU A 229 21.48 -4.00 11.78
N GLU A 230 22.55 -4.77 11.56
CA GLU A 230 23.89 -4.23 11.27
C GLU A 230 23.87 -3.39 9.98
N ASN A 231 23.16 -3.86 8.96
CA ASN A 231 22.96 -3.13 7.71
C ASN A 231 21.53 -3.34 7.19
N PRO A 232 20.59 -2.43 7.52
CA PRO A 232 19.20 -2.51 7.11
C PRO A 232 19.01 -2.64 5.58
N ILE A 233 19.84 -1.95 4.79
CA ILE A 233 19.71 -1.90 3.32
C ILE A 233 20.18 -3.19 2.65
N ARG A 234 21.21 -3.83 3.21
CA ARG A 234 21.59 -5.16 2.78
C ARG A 234 20.56 -6.19 3.22
N ALA A 235 20.09 -6.10 4.46
CA ALA A 235 19.15 -7.04 5.03
C ALA A 235 17.83 -7.09 4.25
N ILE A 236 17.25 -5.93 3.89
CA ILE A 236 15.99 -5.88 3.13
C ILE A 236 16.07 -6.59 1.78
N ARG A 237 17.21 -6.48 1.06
CA ARG A 237 17.43 -7.13 -0.23
C ARG A 237 17.70 -8.63 -0.06
N ASP A 238 18.55 -8.98 0.90
CA ASP A 238 18.90 -10.37 1.21
C ASP A 238 17.66 -11.18 1.63
N ILE A 239 16.74 -10.57 2.38
CA ILE A 239 15.45 -11.17 2.76
C ILE A 239 14.54 -11.29 1.53
N SER A 240 14.39 -10.22 0.74
CA SER A 240 13.50 -10.22 -0.43
C SER A 240 13.83 -11.32 -1.45
N HIS A 241 15.11 -11.66 -1.59
CA HIS A 241 15.58 -12.63 -2.56
C HIS A 241 15.52 -14.09 -2.06
N ASP A 242 15.22 -14.33 -0.78
CA ASP A 242 15.13 -15.66 -0.18
C ASP A 242 13.69 -16.12 0.05
N LEU A 243 13.13 -16.85 -0.92
CA LEU A 243 11.77 -17.40 -0.86
C LEU A 243 11.54 -18.41 0.29
N THR A 244 12.60 -18.91 0.92
CA THR A 244 12.48 -19.84 2.05
C THR A 244 12.22 -19.14 3.37
N CYS A 245 12.41 -17.81 3.46
CA CYS A 245 12.36 -17.02 4.68
C CYS A 245 13.39 -17.43 5.76
N ARG A 246 14.41 -18.24 5.43
CA ARG A 246 15.37 -18.83 6.39
C ARG A 246 16.74 -18.17 6.38
N ARG A 247 17.07 -17.40 5.34
CA ARG A 247 18.35 -16.71 5.21
C ARG A 247 18.53 -15.75 6.37
N THR A 248 19.65 -15.89 7.06
CA THR A 248 19.99 -15.03 8.18
C THR A 248 20.57 -13.70 7.73
N VAL A 249 20.29 -12.67 8.53
CA VAL A 249 20.89 -11.34 8.46
C VAL A 249 21.51 -11.01 9.80
N ARG A 250 22.56 -10.18 9.78
CA ARG A 250 23.33 -9.84 10.98
C ARG A 250 22.71 -8.67 11.73
N LEU A 251 22.55 -8.83 13.04
CA LEU A 251 22.17 -7.78 13.97
C LEU A 251 23.40 -6.98 14.40
N ALA A 252 23.19 -5.75 14.89
CA ALA A 252 24.26 -4.88 15.38
C ALA A 252 25.04 -5.49 16.56
N ASN A 253 24.39 -6.35 17.36
CA ASN A 253 25.01 -7.11 18.44
C ASN A 253 25.77 -8.38 17.97
N GLY A 254 25.88 -8.61 16.66
CA GLY A 254 26.61 -9.71 16.07
C GLY A 254 25.84 -11.02 15.93
N ARG A 255 24.63 -11.14 16.52
CA ARG A 255 23.75 -12.30 16.29
C ARG A 255 23.29 -12.36 14.84
N GLU A 256 23.03 -13.57 14.36
CA GLU A 256 22.40 -13.81 13.07
C GLU A 256 20.99 -14.35 13.28
N VAL A 257 20.01 -13.77 12.58
CA VAL A 257 18.60 -14.14 12.66
C VAL A 257 17.96 -14.06 11.28
N SER A 258 17.01 -14.93 10.97
CA SER A 258 16.22 -14.82 9.74
C SER A 258 15.09 -13.78 9.89
N ALA A 259 14.48 -13.38 8.77
CA ALA A 259 13.27 -12.55 8.81
C ALA A 259 12.14 -13.21 9.61
N LEU A 260 12.04 -14.54 9.51
CA LEU A 260 11.08 -15.33 10.25
C LEU A 260 11.35 -15.31 11.76
N ASP A 261 12.62 -15.37 12.18
CA ASP A 261 12.99 -15.28 13.60
C ASP A 261 12.67 -13.89 14.19
N ILE A 262 12.89 -12.82 13.41
CA ILE A 262 12.53 -11.45 13.82
C ILE A 262 11.00 -11.35 14.00
N GLN A 263 10.24 -11.82 13.02
CA GLN A 263 8.77 -11.77 13.09
C GLN A 263 8.21 -12.67 14.20
N ARG A 264 8.81 -13.84 14.48
CA ARG A 264 8.43 -14.67 15.63
C ARG A 264 8.64 -13.98 16.97
N GLU A 265 9.80 -13.35 17.20
CA GLU A 265 10.02 -12.64 18.48
C GLU A 265 8.96 -11.54 18.65
N TYR A 266 8.66 -10.76 17.61
CA TYR A 266 7.63 -9.72 17.71
C TYR A 266 6.22 -10.29 17.90
N LEU A 267 5.88 -11.37 17.19
CA LEU A 267 4.60 -12.06 17.34
C LEU A 267 4.43 -12.62 18.76
N ASP A 268 5.45 -13.28 19.32
CA ASP A 268 5.42 -13.81 20.69
C ASP A 268 5.15 -12.71 21.72
N ARG A 269 5.68 -11.50 21.49
CA ARG A 269 5.42 -10.34 22.34
C ARG A 269 3.99 -9.84 22.17
N ALA A 270 3.49 -9.78 20.95
CA ALA A 270 2.12 -9.40 20.65
C ALA A 270 1.10 -10.38 21.27
N LEU A 271 1.34 -11.69 21.17
CA LEU A 271 0.48 -12.71 21.80
C LEU A 271 0.44 -12.56 23.32
N ARG A 272 1.58 -12.32 23.97
CA ARG A 272 1.61 -12.05 25.42
C ARG A 272 0.91 -10.76 25.80
N PHE A 273 1.08 -9.70 25.00
CA PHE A 273 0.37 -8.44 25.19
C PHE A 273 -1.14 -8.62 25.05
N ALA A 274 -1.60 -9.39 24.07
CA ALA A 274 -3.02 -9.73 23.89
C ALA A 274 -3.60 -10.46 25.10
N GLN A 275 -2.82 -11.35 25.74
CA GLN A 275 -3.25 -12.05 26.95
C GLN A 275 -3.31 -11.13 28.19
N ALA A 276 -2.41 -10.14 28.27
CA ALA A 276 -2.27 -9.28 29.45
C ALA A 276 -3.17 -8.02 29.39
N GLU A 277 -3.20 -7.34 28.25
CA GLU A 277 -3.91 -6.06 28.05
C GLU A 277 -5.03 -6.17 27.00
N GLY A 278 -4.90 -7.09 26.05
CA GLY A 278 -5.86 -7.27 24.96
C GLY A 278 -5.63 -6.35 23.78
N PHE A 279 -6.16 -6.75 22.62
CA PHE A 279 -6.30 -5.90 21.45
C PHE A 279 -7.79 -5.64 21.15
N PRO A 280 -8.15 -4.44 20.66
CA PRO A 280 -9.39 -4.21 19.94
C PRO A 280 -9.68 -5.31 18.91
N PRO A 281 -10.96 -5.63 18.62
CA PRO A 281 -11.33 -6.80 17.81
C PRO A 281 -10.64 -6.89 16.45
N GLU A 282 -10.46 -5.77 15.75
CA GLU A 282 -9.83 -5.76 14.43
C GLU A 282 -8.31 -6.00 14.50
N GLU A 283 -7.65 -5.47 15.51
CA GLU A 283 -6.22 -5.70 15.74
C GLU A 283 -5.97 -7.11 16.28
N GLN A 284 -6.88 -7.64 17.10
CA GLN A 284 -6.85 -9.05 17.49
C GLN A 284 -6.96 -9.96 16.26
N ARG A 285 -7.90 -9.67 15.34
CA ARG A 285 -7.98 -10.40 14.06
C ARG A 285 -6.69 -10.30 13.26
N ALA A 286 -6.03 -9.13 13.25
CA ALA A 286 -4.75 -8.96 12.57
C ALA A 286 -3.64 -9.77 13.23
N LEU A 287 -3.62 -9.87 14.56
CA LEU A 287 -2.72 -10.72 15.32
C LEU A 287 -2.93 -12.21 14.98
N ASP A 288 -4.20 -12.67 14.91
CA ASP A 288 -4.51 -14.06 14.54
C ASP A 288 -4.05 -14.36 13.10
N MET A 289 -4.24 -13.42 12.16
CA MET A 289 -3.73 -13.51 10.79
C MET A 289 -2.20 -13.50 10.73
N TRP A 290 -1.55 -12.77 11.63
CA TRP A 290 -0.10 -12.70 11.73
C TRP A 290 0.49 -14.00 12.26
N GLU A 291 -0.12 -14.58 13.30
CA GLU A 291 0.22 -15.90 13.83
C GLU A 291 0.06 -16.98 12.77
N HIS A 292 -1.06 -16.97 12.06
CA HIS A 292 -1.31 -17.89 10.95
C HIS A 292 -0.21 -17.75 9.89
N ALA A 293 0.04 -16.54 9.37
CA ALA A 293 1.04 -16.33 8.32
C ALA A 293 2.44 -16.79 8.73
N VAL A 294 2.91 -16.44 9.93
CA VAL A 294 4.23 -16.84 10.44
C VAL A 294 4.32 -18.36 10.61
N THR A 295 3.26 -19.00 11.10
CA THR A 295 3.19 -20.46 11.25
C THR A 295 3.24 -21.18 9.90
N MET A 296 2.50 -20.67 8.91
CA MET A 296 2.49 -21.26 7.58
C MET A 296 3.85 -21.09 6.89
N LEU A 297 4.44 -19.89 6.94
CA LEU A 297 5.79 -19.59 6.41
C LEU A 297 6.88 -20.47 7.04
N GLU A 298 6.73 -20.83 8.31
CA GLU A 298 7.62 -21.80 8.95
C GLU A 298 7.51 -23.18 8.32
N SER A 299 6.29 -23.66 8.09
CA SER A 299 6.08 -25.01 7.59
C SER A 299 6.39 -25.14 6.10
N ASP A 300 5.83 -24.24 5.29
CA ASP A 300 5.95 -24.16 3.84
C ASP A 300 5.30 -22.84 3.36
N PRO A 301 6.09 -21.87 2.86
CA PRO A 301 5.56 -20.61 2.37
C PRO A 301 4.48 -20.74 1.29
N MET A 302 4.51 -21.82 0.49
CA MET A 302 3.57 -22.02 -0.62
C MET A 302 2.14 -22.32 -0.17
N LYS A 303 1.91 -22.56 1.12
CA LYS A 303 0.57 -22.77 1.68
C LYS A 303 -0.24 -21.49 1.88
N LEU A 304 0.35 -20.32 1.63
CA LEU A 304 -0.32 -19.02 1.67
C LEU A 304 -0.73 -18.54 0.27
N ASP A 305 -1.00 -19.48 -0.64
CA ASP A 305 -1.31 -19.25 -2.06
C ASP A 305 -2.71 -18.67 -2.30
N THR A 306 -3.49 -18.43 -1.25
CA THR A 306 -4.76 -17.69 -1.30
C THR A 306 -4.73 -16.36 -0.55
N GLU A 307 -3.71 -16.14 0.30
CA GLU A 307 -3.64 -15.03 1.25
C GLU A 307 -2.59 -14.00 0.86
N VAL A 308 -1.34 -14.42 0.60
CA VAL A 308 -0.18 -13.52 0.47
C VAL A 308 0.17 -13.29 -0.99
N ASP A 309 0.21 -12.02 -1.42
CA ASP A 309 0.37 -11.63 -2.84
C ASP A 309 1.54 -12.31 -3.55
N TRP A 310 2.75 -12.28 -2.97
CA TRP A 310 3.92 -12.89 -3.61
C TRP A 310 3.77 -14.41 -3.76
N VAL A 311 3.07 -15.08 -2.85
CA VAL A 311 2.82 -16.52 -2.92
C VAL A 311 1.73 -16.85 -3.94
N ILE A 312 0.61 -16.10 -3.92
CA ILE A 312 -0.47 -16.20 -4.92
C ILE A 312 0.13 -16.04 -6.33
N LYS A 313 0.92 -14.97 -6.52
CA LYS A 313 1.50 -14.66 -7.82
C LYS A 313 2.57 -15.66 -8.23
N LEU A 314 3.43 -16.11 -7.32
CA LEU A 314 4.41 -17.15 -7.64
C LEU A 314 3.72 -18.44 -8.09
N SER A 315 2.68 -18.88 -7.38
CA SER A 315 1.89 -20.06 -7.75
C SER A 315 1.27 -19.92 -9.14
N LEU A 316 0.71 -18.73 -9.45
CA LEU A 316 0.19 -18.41 -10.77
C LEU A 316 1.27 -18.46 -11.86
N ILE A 317 2.45 -17.90 -11.60
CA ILE A 317 3.58 -17.87 -12.53
C ILE A 317 4.12 -19.28 -12.77
N GLU A 318 4.33 -20.09 -11.74
CA GLU A 318 4.83 -21.46 -11.88
C GLU A 318 3.84 -22.33 -12.67
N ALA A 319 2.54 -22.25 -12.37
CA ALA A 319 1.51 -22.96 -13.13
C ALA A 319 1.46 -22.52 -14.61
N PHE A 320 1.68 -21.24 -14.89
CA PHE A 320 1.76 -20.73 -16.26
C PHE A 320 3.01 -21.19 -16.98
N ARG A 321 4.15 -21.20 -16.29
CA ARG A 321 5.43 -21.69 -16.82
C ARG A 321 5.38 -23.16 -17.17
N GLU A 322 4.84 -23.99 -16.28
CA GLU A 322 4.70 -25.43 -16.51
C GLU A 322 3.78 -25.73 -17.69
N ARG A 323 2.61 -25.07 -17.76
CA ARG A 323 1.63 -25.27 -18.83
C ARG A 323 2.18 -24.92 -20.23
N HIS A 324 3.06 -23.93 -20.31
CA HIS A 324 3.54 -23.39 -21.57
C HIS A 324 5.03 -23.67 -21.86
N ASP A 325 5.68 -24.48 -21.01
CA ASP A 325 7.11 -24.81 -21.06
C ASP A 325 8.02 -23.56 -21.12
N LEU A 326 7.86 -22.66 -20.15
CA LEU A 326 8.52 -21.35 -20.14
C LEU A 326 9.59 -21.21 -19.03
N GLY A 327 10.73 -20.65 -19.43
CA GLY A 327 11.68 -20.10 -18.48
C GLY A 327 11.13 -18.87 -17.76
N LEU A 328 11.61 -18.63 -16.53
CA LEU A 328 11.19 -17.48 -15.71
C LEU A 328 11.46 -16.12 -16.40
N GLY A 329 12.49 -16.06 -17.26
CA GLY A 329 12.85 -14.87 -18.03
C GLY A 329 12.01 -14.62 -19.28
N ASP A 330 11.07 -15.50 -19.63
CA ASP A 330 10.25 -15.32 -20.84
C ASP A 330 9.42 -14.03 -20.77
N PRO A 331 9.34 -13.22 -21.84
CA PRO A 331 8.55 -11.99 -21.85
C PRO A 331 7.07 -12.18 -21.47
N ARG A 332 6.49 -13.35 -21.71
CA ARG A 332 5.10 -13.67 -21.30
C ARG A 332 4.97 -13.80 -19.79
N VAL A 333 6.00 -14.32 -19.11
CA VAL A 333 6.04 -14.39 -17.65
C VAL A 333 6.16 -12.98 -17.05
N GLN A 334 6.98 -12.11 -17.65
CA GLN A 334 7.07 -10.70 -17.24
C GLN A 334 5.74 -9.96 -17.46
N ALA A 335 5.05 -10.23 -18.57
CA ALA A 335 3.73 -9.68 -18.82
C ALA A 335 2.71 -10.15 -17.77
N LEU A 336 2.75 -11.43 -17.39
CA LEU A 336 1.88 -11.99 -16.33
C LEU A 336 2.15 -11.35 -14.96
N ASP A 337 3.43 -11.15 -14.60
CA ASP A 337 3.85 -10.47 -13.36
C ASP A 337 3.25 -9.05 -13.27
N LEU A 338 3.28 -8.30 -14.38
CA LEU A 338 2.68 -6.97 -14.44
C LEU A 338 1.14 -7.03 -14.44
N GLN A 339 0.55 -7.92 -15.26
CA GLN A 339 -0.90 -8.05 -15.41
C GLN A 339 -1.61 -8.42 -14.11
N TYR A 340 -0.95 -9.17 -13.22
CA TYR A 340 -1.45 -9.46 -11.86
C TYR A 340 -1.97 -8.20 -11.15
N HIS A 341 -1.32 -7.05 -11.40
CA HIS A 341 -1.62 -5.77 -10.77
C HIS A 341 -2.56 -4.86 -11.56
N ASP A 342 -3.12 -5.29 -12.70
CA ASP A 342 -4.08 -4.46 -13.45
C ASP A 342 -5.30 -4.18 -12.55
N VAL A 343 -5.67 -2.90 -12.41
CA VAL A 343 -6.84 -2.49 -11.62
C VAL A 343 -8.15 -2.83 -12.33
N THR A 344 -8.09 -3.10 -13.64
CA THR A 344 -9.27 -3.46 -14.44
C THR A 344 -9.63 -4.92 -14.22
N ARG A 345 -10.79 -5.15 -13.59
CA ARG A 345 -11.20 -6.49 -13.11
C ARG A 345 -11.29 -7.53 -14.22
N SER A 346 -11.80 -7.13 -15.39
CA SER A 346 -11.99 -8.03 -16.53
C SER A 346 -10.68 -8.55 -17.15
N ARG A 347 -9.55 -7.90 -16.88
CA ARG A 347 -8.23 -8.24 -17.45
C ARG A 347 -7.31 -8.89 -16.41
N SER A 348 -7.36 -8.39 -15.18
CA SER A 348 -6.51 -8.79 -14.06
C SER A 348 -6.59 -10.29 -13.76
N PRO A 349 -5.47 -11.04 -13.83
CA PRO A 349 -5.40 -12.41 -13.33
C PRO A 349 -5.76 -12.52 -11.84
N PHE A 350 -5.38 -11.54 -11.02
CA PHE A 350 -5.72 -11.52 -9.60
C PHE A 350 -7.24 -11.53 -9.39
N HIS A 351 -7.97 -10.62 -10.06
CA HIS A 351 -9.43 -10.55 -9.93
C HIS A 351 -10.12 -11.81 -10.50
N ARG A 352 -9.56 -12.43 -11.55
CA ARG A 352 -10.05 -13.73 -12.03
C ARG A 352 -9.87 -14.86 -11.02
N LEU A 353 -8.81 -14.84 -10.20
CA LEU A 353 -8.64 -15.78 -9.09
C LEU A 353 -9.65 -15.49 -7.98
N GLN A 354 -9.84 -14.22 -7.65
CA GLN A 354 -10.82 -13.76 -6.66
C GLN A 354 -12.25 -14.19 -7.02
N ASP A 355 -12.67 -14.00 -8.28
CA ASP A 355 -14.00 -14.38 -8.77
C ASP A 355 -14.24 -15.91 -8.71
N ARG A 356 -13.17 -16.70 -8.66
CA ARG A 356 -13.20 -18.16 -8.51
C ARG A 356 -13.10 -18.63 -7.06
N GLY A 357 -13.05 -17.70 -6.10
CA GLY A 357 -12.87 -18.02 -4.68
C GLY A 357 -11.49 -18.57 -4.35
N LEU A 358 -10.47 -18.30 -5.18
CA LEU A 358 -9.08 -18.76 -4.98
C LEU A 358 -8.22 -17.75 -4.23
N VAL A 359 -8.82 -16.67 -3.71
CA VAL A 359 -8.14 -15.64 -2.92
C VAL A 359 -9.01 -15.28 -1.74
N ALA A 360 -8.41 -15.18 -0.56
CA ALA A 360 -9.08 -14.78 0.66
C ALA A 360 -9.61 -13.34 0.58
N ARG A 361 -10.82 -13.13 1.09
CA ARG A 361 -11.50 -11.83 1.16
C ARG A 361 -11.59 -11.35 2.61
N VAL A 362 -11.51 -10.04 2.80
CA VAL A 362 -11.74 -9.35 4.07
C VAL A 362 -12.98 -8.45 3.97
N CYS A 363 -13.20 -7.86 2.80
CA CYS A 363 -14.25 -6.87 2.55
C CYS A 363 -15.35 -7.45 1.65
N ASP A 364 -16.58 -6.99 1.86
CA ASP A 364 -17.71 -7.27 0.98
C ASP A 364 -17.75 -6.30 -0.20
N ASP A 365 -18.15 -6.78 -1.39
CA ASP A 365 -18.27 -5.92 -2.59
C ASP A 365 -19.23 -4.75 -2.37
N SER A 366 -20.34 -4.96 -1.66
CA SER A 366 -21.29 -3.88 -1.35
C SER A 366 -20.68 -2.79 -0.45
N ALA A 367 -19.74 -3.14 0.43
CA ALA A 367 -19.04 -2.18 1.26
C ALA A 367 -18.06 -1.35 0.43
N ILE A 368 -17.32 -2.00 -0.48
CA ILE A 368 -16.40 -1.35 -1.42
C ILE A 368 -17.16 -0.37 -2.32
N GLU A 369 -18.31 -0.79 -2.87
CA GLU A 369 -19.15 0.06 -3.71
C GLU A 369 -19.66 1.29 -2.95
N ARG A 370 -20.10 1.13 -1.69
CA ARG A 370 -20.49 2.27 -0.85
C ARG A 370 -19.32 3.21 -0.57
N ALA A 371 -18.14 2.68 -0.29
CA ALA A 371 -16.93 3.46 0.06
C ALA A 371 -16.38 4.31 -1.10
N VAL A 372 -16.84 4.08 -2.34
CA VAL A 372 -16.54 4.97 -3.48
C VAL A 372 -17.10 6.38 -3.26
N ASP A 373 -18.27 6.49 -2.63
CA ASP A 373 -18.97 7.76 -2.46
C ASP A 373 -19.10 8.20 -0.99
N VAL A 374 -19.13 7.24 -0.06
CA VAL A 374 -19.39 7.47 1.36
C VAL A 374 -18.08 7.42 2.15
N PRO A 375 -17.69 8.47 2.89
CA PRO A 375 -16.49 8.46 3.73
C PRO A 375 -16.66 7.58 4.98
N PRO A 376 -15.57 7.24 5.70
CA PRO A 376 -15.66 6.70 7.05
C PRO A 376 -16.47 7.63 7.96
N GLN A 377 -17.40 7.08 8.74
CA GLN A 377 -18.38 7.88 9.49
C GLN A 377 -17.88 8.30 10.88
N THR A 378 -16.80 7.70 11.35
CA THR A 378 -16.19 7.87 12.67
C THR A 378 -15.06 8.90 12.68
N THR A 379 -14.51 9.26 11.52
CA THR A 379 -13.37 10.17 11.41
C THR A 379 -13.75 11.55 10.84
N ARG A 380 -12.77 12.47 10.82
CA ARG A 380 -12.95 13.79 10.18
C ARG A 380 -13.27 13.72 8.68
N ALA A 381 -12.99 12.60 8.02
CA ALA A 381 -13.35 12.38 6.64
C ALA A 381 -14.86 12.52 6.41
N ARG A 382 -15.70 12.17 7.39
CA ARG A 382 -17.15 12.41 7.34
C ARG A 382 -17.49 13.88 7.13
N LEU A 383 -16.88 14.76 7.91
CA LEU A 383 -17.11 16.21 7.82
C LEU A 383 -16.65 16.75 6.46
N ARG A 384 -15.47 16.30 6.00
CA ARG A 384 -14.92 16.66 4.69
C ARG A 384 -15.86 16.23 3.55
N GLY A 385 -16.31 14.99 3.57
CA GLY A 385 -17.20 14.43 2.55
C GLY A 385 -18.55 15.14 2.50
N GLU A 386 -19.17 15.37 3.65
CA GLU A 386 -20.44 16.11 3.74
C GLU A 386 -20.28 17.56 3.29
N PHE A 387 -19.18 18.23 3.64
CA PHE A 387 -18.88 19.58 3.17
C PHE A 387 -18.78 19.64 1.64
N ILE A 388 -17.99 18.74 1.03
CA ILE A 388 -17.82 18.64 -0.43
C ILE A 388 -19.16 18.37 -1.10
N ARG A 389 -19.95 17.43 -0.57
CA ARG A 389 -21.27 17.09 -1.11
C ARG A 389 -22.20 18.30 -1.09
N ARG A 390 -22.33 18.98 0.05
CA ARG A 390 -23.19 20.16 0.20
C ARG A 390 -22.73 21.35 -0.65
N ALA A 391 -21.43 21.54 -0.82
CA ALA A 391 -20.89 22.60 -1.67
C ALA A 391 -21.22 22.33 -3.15
N LYS A 392 -21.10 21.09 -3.61
CA LYS A 392 -21.51 20.67 -4.96
C LYS A 392 -23.01 20.82 -5.18
N ASP A 393 -23.85 20.36 -4.25
CA ASP A 393 -25.31 20.48 -4.32
C ASP A 393 -25.75 21.94 -4.45
N ARG A 394 -25.05 22.85 -3.78
CA ARG A 394 -25.31 24.30 -3.82
C ARG A 394 -24.54 25.06 -4.89
N ARG A 395 -23.73 24.37 -5.71
CA ARG A 395 -22.87 24.97 -6.76
C ARG A 395 -21.98 26.12 -6.24
N ARG A 396 -21.40 25.94 -5.06
CA ARG A 396 -20.49 26.92 -4.43
C ARG A 396 -19.04 26.55 -4.70
N ASP A 397 -18.21 27.56 -4.95
CA ASP A 397 -16.76 27.35 -5.07
C ASP A 397 -16.16 27.13 -3.67
N TYR A 398 -15.31 26.12 -3.53
CA TYR A 398 -14.72 25.72 -2.25
C TYR A 398 -13.24 25.32 -2.38
N THR A 399 -12.53 25.35 -1.26
CA THR A 399 -11.16 24.86 -1.11
C THR A 399 -11.11 23.94 0.11
N VAL A 400 -10.53 22.75 -0.06
CA VAL A 400 -10.45 21.72 0.98
C VAL A 400 -9.04 21.15 1.04
N ASP A 401 -8.53 20.95 2.25
CA ASP A 401 -7.38 20.09 2.52
C ASP A 401 -7.70 19.08 3.65
N TRP A 402 -6.69 18.41 4.19
CA TRP A 402 -6.87 17.44 5.28
C TRP A 402 -7.48 18.06 6.55
N VAL A 403 -7.18 19.32 6.85
CA VAL A 403 -7.56 20.02 8.09
C VAL A 403 -8.35 21.32 7.88
N HIS A 404 -8.43 21.88 6.67
CA HIS A 404 -9.15 23.12 6.37
C HIS A 404 -10.28 22.88 5.37
N LEU A 405 -11.46 23.41 5.68
CA LEU A 405 -12.63 23.47 4.79
C LEU A 405 -13.02 24.93 4.60
N LYS A 406 -13.02 25.43 3.37
CA LYS A 406 -13.28 26.84 3.06
C LYS A 406 -14.26 26.99 1.90
N VAL A 407 -15.26 27.86 2.06
CA VAL A 407 -16.07 28.35 0.93
C VAL A 407 -15.43 29.65 0.39
N ASN A 408 -15.18 29.72 -0.91
CA ASN A 408 -14.33 30.76 -1.50
C ASN A 408 -15.03 32.11 -1.69
N ASP A 409 -16.36 32.14 -1.72
CA ASP A 409 -17.18 33.32 -1.99
C ASP A 409 -17.64 34.07 -0.72
N GLN A 410 -17.23 33.62 0.46
CA GLN A 410 -17.47 34.32 1.73
C GLN A 410 -16.13 34.67 2.40
N ALA A 411 -15.96 35.96 2.71
CA ALA A 411 -14.86 36.40 3.55
C ALA A 411 -15.04 35.79 4.96
N GLN A 412 -14.04 35.04 5.45
CA GLN A 412 -13.96 34.46 6.80
C GLN A 412 -14.77 33.19 7.12
N SER A 413 -14.99 32.27 6.17
CA SER A 413 -15.65 30.97 6.43
C SER A 413 -14.71 29.77 6.28
N THR A 414 -13.61 29.75 7.05
CA THR A 414 -12.70 28.58 7.13
C THR A 414 -13.00 27.79 8.40
N VAL A 415 -13.32 26.51 8.26
CA VAL A 415 -13.48 25.56 9.37
C VAL A 415 -12.23 24.70 9.47
N LEU A 416 -11.73 24.52 10.69
CA LEU A 416 -10.56 23.71 10.99
C LEU A 416 -10.99 22.33 11.58
N CYS A 417 -10.47 21.25 11.02
CA CYS A 417 -10.72 19.86 11.39
C CYS A 417 -9.42 19.19 11.88
N LYS A 418 -8.85 19.71 12.98
CA LYS A 418 -7.61 19.17 13.58
C LYS A 418 -7.85 17.94 14.44
#